data_AF-A0A8C6HWR5-F1
#
_entry.id   AF-A0A8C6HWR5-F1
#
_cell.length_a   1.000
_cell.length_b   1.000
_cell.length_c   1.000
_cell.angle_alpha   90.00
_cell.angle_beta   90.00
_cell.angle_gamma   90.00
#
_symmetry.space_group_name_H-M   'P 1'
#
loop_
_entity.id
_entity.type
_entity.pdbx_description
1 polymer ?
#
loop_
_entity_poly.entity_id
_entity_poly.type
_entity_poly.pdbx_seq_one_letter_code
_entity_poly.pdbx_strand_id
1 'polypeptide(L)'
;MAKKVVVIGAGVSGLISLKCCVDEGLEPTCFERTEDIGGLWRFKENVEDGRASIYRSVITNTSKEMSCFSDFPMPEDFPNFLHNSKLLEYFRIFAKKFDLLKYIQFQTTVISVKKRPDFASSGQWEVYTQSNGKEQRTVFDAVMVCSGHHIQPHLPLKSFPGIERFRGQYFHSREYKHPVGFEGKRILVVGIGNSAADIASELSKTAAQVFVSTRHGSWVMSRISEDGYPWDMVFHTRFSSMLRNVLPRTVVKWMMEQQMNRWFNHENYGLVPQNKYLMKEPVLNDDLPSRLLYGAIKVKTRVKELTETAVVFEDGTVEEDVDIIVFATGYTFSFSFLEDSLVKVEDNRVSLYKAMFPPHLEKPTLACIGLIQPLGSIFPTVELQARWATRVFKGLCSLPSETTMMADIVERNEKRVNLFGKSQSQILQTNYVDYLDELALEIGAKPDFVSLFFKDPKLAVKLYFGPCNSYQYRLVGPGQWEGARNAILTQKQRILKPLKTRTLQSSDSAPVSFLLKILGLLAVVLAFFFQLQGF
;
A
#
# COMPACT_ATOMS: atom_id res chain seq x y z
N MET A 1 0.02 12.02 34.70
CA MET A 1 1.32 11.70 34.08
C MET A 1 1.03 11.28 32.65
N ALA A 2 1.81 11.73 31.67
CA ALA A 2 1.57 11.33 30.27
C ALA A 2 1.89 9.84 30.10
N LYS A 3 1.11 9.14 29.27
CA LYS A 3 1.28 7.69 29.07
C LYS A 3 2.54 7.43 28.23
N LYS A 4 3.37 6.50 28.68
CA LYS A 4 4.56 6.02 27.98
C LYS A 4 4.18 4.99 26.93
N VAL A 5 4.50 5.25 25.67
CA VAL A 5 4.14 4.38 24.55
C VAL A 5 5.40 3.86 23.88
N VAL A 6 5.50 2.56 23.67
CA VAL A 6 6.58 1.98 22.87
C VAL A 6 6.14 1.79 21.42
N VAL A 7 7.01 2.17 20.48
CA VAL A 7 6.82 1.98 19.04
C VAL A 7 7.90 1.02 18.52
N ILE A 8 7.51 -0.13 18.00
CA ILE A 8 8.43 -1.19 17.57
C ILE A 8 8.73 -1.06 16.07
N GLY A 9 9.91 -0.53 15.74
CA GLY A 9 10.37 -0.28 14.38
C GLY A 9 10.15 1.17 13.91
N ALA A 10 11.16 1.75 13.29
CA ALA A 10 11.19 3.11 12.71
C ALA A 10 10.95 3.10 11.19
N GLY A 11 10.12 2.17 10.71
CA GLY A 11 9.55 2.22 9.37
C GLY A 11 8.52 3.34 9.22
N VAL A 12 7.80 3.39 8.09
CA VAL A 12 6.79 4.44 7.84
C VAL A 12 5.71 4.46 8.93
N SER A 13 5.19 3.29 9.31
CA SER A 13 4.24 3.11 10.41
C SER A 13 4.81 3.65 11.74
N GLY A 14 6.09 3.41 12.00
CA GLY A 14 6.75 3.85 13.24
C GLY A 14 6.88 5.37 13.32
N LEU A 15 7.38 5.99 12.25
CA LEU A 15 7.54 7.44 12.17
C LEU A 15 6.21 8.18 12.36
N ILE A 16 5.15 7.72 11.68
CA ILE A 16 3.84 8.37 11.83
C ILE A 16 3.22 8.10 13.20
N SER A 17 3.48 6.94 13.80
CA SER A 17 3.05 6.61 15.17
C SER A 17 3.74 7.49 16.21
N LEU A 18 5.05 7.73 16.07
CA LEU A 18 5.80 8.69 16.90
C LEU A 18 5.16 10.08 16.83
N LYS A 19 4.90 10.56 15.61
CA LYS A 19 4.28 11.87 15.39
C LYS A 19 2.87 11.93 16.00
N CYS A 20 2.03 10.93 15.77
CA CYS A 20 0.69 10.89 16.35
C CYS A 20 0.70 10.80 17.88
N CYS A 21 1.70 10.13 18.47
CA CYS A 21 1.88 10.11 19.92
C CYS A 21 2.14 11.52 20.45
N VAL A 22 3.07 12.26 19.83
CA VAL A 22 3.40 13.64 20.22
C VAL A 22 2.21 14.58 20.01
N ASP A 23 1.50 14.48 18.88
CA ASP A 23 0.29 15.26 18.59
C ASP A 23 -0.78 15.10 19.68
N GLU A 24 -0.90 13.90 20.25
CA GLU A 24 -1.85 13.59 21.31
C GLU A 24 -1.26 13.76 22.72
N GLY A 25 -0.03 14.26 22.87
CA GLY A 25 0.60 14.50 24.18
C GLY A 25 0.98 13.23 24.95
N LEU A 26 1.30 12.15 24.23
CA LEU A 26 1.88 10.92 24.77
C LEU A 26 3.42 11.00 24.78
N GLU A 27 4.07 10.13 25.55
CA GLU A 27 5.54 10.04 25.64
C GLU A 27 6.04 8.80 24.89
N PRO A 28 6.38 8.91 23.59
CA PRO A 28 6.80 7.74 22.84
C PRO A 28 8.28 7.38 23.05
N THR A 29 8.60 6.10 22.92
CA THR A 29 9.96 5.58 22.73
C THR A 29 9.93 4.59 21.58
N CYS A 30 10.77 4.78 20.56
CA CYS A 30 10.87 3.89 19.43
C CYS A 30 12.15 3.05 19.49
N PHE A 31 12.01 1.74 19.29
CA PHE A 31 13.13 0.83 19.17
C PHE A 31 13.26 0.40 17.71
N GLU A 32 14.41 0.70 17.09
CA GLU A 32 14.72 0.32 15.72
C GLU A 32 15.89 -0.66 15.72
N ARG A 33 15.68 -1.82 15.08
CA ARG A 33 16.68 -2.88 14.97
C ARG A 33 17.93 -2.40 14.23
N THR A 34 17.74 -1.58 13.21
CA THR A 34 18.81 -1.12 12.33
C THR A 34 19.34 0.25 12.74
N GLU A 35 20.29 0.77 11.97
CA GLU A 35 21.05 1.99 12.25
C GLU A 35 20.37 3.30 11.82
N ASP A 36 19.20 3.23 11.18
CA ASP A 36 18.53 4.39 10.58
C ASP A 36 17.04 4.13 10.30
N ILE A 37 16.29 5.18 9.97
CA ILE A 37 14.84 5.12 9.72
C ILE A 37 14.47 4.60 8.32
N GLY A 38 13.17 4.38 8.11
CA GLY A 38 12.57 4.16 6.79
C GLY A 38 12.28 2.69 6.46
N GLY A 39 12.92 1.74 7.16
CA GLY A 39 12.67 0.31 7.03
C GLY A 39 12.82 -0.17 5.58
N LEU A 40 11.71 -0.57 4.95
CA LEU A 40 11.64 -1.05 3.56
C LEU A 40 12.22 -0.04 2.55
N TRP A 41 11.97 1.26 2.75
CA TRP A 41 12.35 2.30 1.78
C TRP A 41 13.82 2.74 1.87
N ARG A 42 14.57 2.19 2.84
CA ARG A 42 16.01 2.39 2.95
C ARG A 42 16.73 1.30 2.17
N PHE A 43 16.98 1.54 0.89
CA PHE A 43 17.76 0.61 0.08
C PHE A 43 19.15 0.38 0.70
N LYS A 44 19.55 -0.89 0.76
CA LYS A 44 20.88 -1.37 1.12
C LYS A 44 21.26 -2.47 0.13
N GLU A 45 22.56 -2.53 -0.17
CA GLU A 45 23.13 -3.52 -1.08
C GLU A 45 22.94 -4.93 -0.56
N ASN A 46 23.24 -5.15 0.73
CA ASN A 46 23.03 -6.42 1.40
C ASN A 46 21.59 -6.56 1.90
N VAL A 47 21.13 -7.82 1.98
CA VAL A 47 19.87 -8.18 2.65
C VAL A 47 20.14 -8.31 4.15
N GLU A 48 19.42 -7.52 4.95
CA GLU A 48 19.55 -7.53 6.41
C GLU A 48 18.40 -8.32 7.04
N ASP A 49 18.71 -9.22 7.98
CA ASP A 49 17.71 -10.04 8.66
C ASP A 49 16.79 -9.22 9.56
N GLY A 50 15.48 -9.48 9.45
CA GLY A 50 14.45 -8.75 10.18
C GLY A 50 14.14 -7.36 9.63
N ARG A 51 14.68 -6.98 8.46
CA ARG A 51 14.23 -5.81 7.70
C ARG A 51 13.78 -6.26 6.30
N ALA A 52 12.77 -5.60 5.74
CA ALA A 52 12.33 -5.86 4.38
C ALA A 52 13.41 -5.42 3.38
N SER A 53 13.59 -6.19 2.30
CA SER A 53 14.54 -5.90 1.23
C SER A 53 13.81 -5.36 0.01
N ILE A 54 14.43 -4.40 -0.66
CA ILE A 54 14.01 -3.89 -1.97
C ILE A 54 15.18 -3.97 -2.95
N TYR A 55 14.86 -4.09 -4.24
CA TYR A 55 15.80 -3.92 -5.34
C TYR A 55 16.04 -2.44 -5.63
N ARG A 56 17.18 -2.13 -6.26
CA ARG A 56 17.68 -0.76 -6.35
C ARG A 56 16.72 0.19 -7.07
N SER A 57 16.04 -0.30 -8.10
CA SER A 57 15.25 0.49 -9.05
C SER A 57 13.79 0.71 -8.65
N VAL A 58 13.34 0.30 -7.45
CA VAL A 58 11.94 0.44 -7.04
C VAL A 58 11.48 1.90 -7.15
N ILE A 59 10.38 2.10 -7.90
CA ILE A 59 9.60 3.33 -7.97
C ILE A 59 8.24 3.11 -7.30
N THR A 60 7.74 4.10 -6.55
CA THR A 60 6.41 4.03 -5.94
C THR A 60 5.35 3.77 -6.99
N ASN A 61 4.30 3.06 -6.58
CA ASN A 61 3.14 2.76 -7.40
C ASN A 61 1.93 3.64 -7.04
N THR A 62 2.12 4.63 -6.15
CA THR A 62 1.14 5.65 -5.78
C THR A 62 1.77 7.04 -5.89
N SER A 63 0.93 8.04 -6.17
CA SER A 63 1.33 9.40 -6.47
C SER A 63 1.60 10.24 -5.24
N LYS A 64 2.46 11.26 -5.37
CA LYS A 64 2.93 12.07 -4.25
C LYS A 64 1.82 12.74 -3.43
N GLU A 65 0.78 13.26 -4.09
CA GLU A 65 -0.34 13.95 -3.42
C GLU A 65 -1.37 12.95 -2.83
N MET A 66 -1.41 11.71 -3.34
CA MET A 66 -2.29 10.65 -2.85
C MET A 66 -1.67 9.78 -1.77
N SER A 67 -0.35 9.89 -1.57
CA SER A 67 0.42 9.08 -0.63
C SER A 67 1.10 9.87 0.49
N CYS A 68 1.19 11.20 0.44
CA CYS A 68 1.77 11.95 1.55
C CYS A 68 0.91 11.87 2.83
N PHE A 69 1.50 12.26 3.96
CA PHE A 69 0.76 12.41 5.21
C PHE A 69 -0.19 13.60 5.11
N SER A 70 -1.31 13.51 5.83
CA SER A 70 -2.47 14.40 5.68
C SER A 70 -2.23 15.86 6.06
N ASP A 71 -1.16 16.15 6.79
CA ASP A 71 -0.72 17.49 7.15
C ASP A 71 0.72 17.81 6.70
N PHE A 72 1.26 16.99 5.80
CA PHE A 72 2.62 17.16 5.30
C PHE A 72 2.74 16.78 3.81
N PRO A 73 2.35 17.69 2.89
CA PRO A 73 2.54 17.50 1.45
C PRO A 73 4.00 17.19 1.10
N MET A 74 4.22 16.36 0.07
CA MET A 74 5.56 16.22 -0.49
C MET A 74 6.02 17.55 -1.13
N PRO A 75 7.33 17.83 -1.17
CA PRO A 75 7.87 19.01 -1.84
C PRO A 75 7.35 19.16 -3.29
N GLU A 76 7.15 20.40 -3.73
CA GLU A 76 6.52 20.67 -5.03
C GLU A 76 7.37 20.19 -6.22
N ASP A 77 8.69 20.16 -6.06
CA ASP A 77 9.69 19.73 -7.02
C ASP A 77 9.85 18.21 -7.10
N PHE A 78 9.31 17.45 -6.13
CA PHE A 78 9.35 15.99 -6.17
C PHE A 78 8.53 15.46 -7.36
N PRO A 79 8.98 14.38 -8.03
CA PRO A 79 8.22 13.74 -9.08
C PRO A 79 6.94 13.11 -8.52
N ASN A 80 5.94 12.89 -9.40
CA ASN A 80 4.67 12.31 -8.96
C ASN A 80 4.80 10.86 -8.48
N PHE A 81 5.69 10.07 -9.09
CA PHE A 81 6.09 8.75 -8.60
C PHE A 81 7.57 8.79 -8.24
N LEU A 82 7.94 8.20 -7.12
CA LEU A 82 9.23 8.43 -6.48
C LEU A 82 10.10 7.19 -6.54
N HIS A 83 11.36 7.36 -6.91
CA HIS A 83 12.37 6.37 -6.60
C HIS A 83 12.49 6.19 -5.08
N ASN A 84 12.78 4.98 -4.61
CA ASN A 84 12.90 4.66 -3.18
C ASN A 84 13.78 5.66 -2.41
N SER A 85 14.88 6.13 -2.99
CA SER A 85 15.76 7.16 -2.39
C SER A 85 15.09 8.51 -2.17
N LYS A 86 14.25 8.96 -3.12
CA LYS A 86 13.48 10.21 -3.01
C LYS A 86 12.34 10.08 -2.00
N LEU A 87 11.74 8.90 -1.91
CA LEU A 87 10.75 8.65 -0.86
C LEU A 87 11.38 8.60 0.54
N LEU A 88 12.57 7.99 0.68
CA LEU A 88 13.34 8.05 1.91
C LEU A 88 13.70 9.49 2.31
N GLU A 89 14.05 10.33 1.34
CA GLU A 89 14.27 11.76 1.54
C GLU A 89 13.03 12.44 2.16
N TYR A 90 11.82 12.18 1.64
CA TYR A 90 10.57 12.67 2.24
C TYR A 90 10.42 12.22 3.70
N PHE A 91 10.70 10.95 4.02
CA PHE A 91 10.63 10.48 5.42
C PHE A 91 11.67 11.13 6.34
N ARG A 92 12.86 11.44 5.85
CA ARG A 92 13.88 12.19 6.62
C ARG A 92 13.46 13.63 6.84
N ILE A 93 12.91 14.30 5.81
CA ILE A 93 12.37 15.65 5.93
C ILE A 93 11.23 15.66 6.96
N PHE A 94 10.31 14.68 6.89
CA PHE A 94 9.22 14.50 7.86
C PHE A 94 9.76 14.32 9.28
N ALA A 95 10.68 13.37 9.49
CA ALA A 95 11.26 13.09 10.81
C ALA A 95 11.99 14.32 11.40
N LYS A 96 12.66 15.11 10.55
CA LYS A 96 13.30 16.37 10.95
C LYS A 96 12.28 17.44 11.29
N LYS A 97 11.25 17.62 10.46
CA LYS A 97 10.23 18.67 10.62
C LYS A 97 9.47 18.53 11.94
N PHE A 98 9.17 17.30 12.34
CA PHE A 98 8.42 16.98 13.56
C PHE A 98 9.33 16.53 14.73
N ASP A 99 10.65 16.68 14.59
CA ASP A 99 11.65 16.37 15.62
C ASP A 99 11.47 14.96 16.24
N LEU A 100 11.28 13.96 15.38
CA LEU A 100 10.94 12.60 15.79
C LEU A 100 12.16 11.75 16.14
N LEU A 101 13.34 12.10 15.62
CA LEU A 101 14.56 11.30 15.76
C LEU A 101 15.01 11.14 17.22
N LYS A 102 14.70 12.11 18.09
CA LYS A 102 15.03 12.06 19.51
C LYS A 102 14.36 10.92 20.29
N TYR A 103 13.27 10.37 19.75
CA TYR A 103 12.56 9.25 20.38
C TYR A 103 13.08 7.88 19.92
N ILE A 104 14.00 7.83 18.94
CA ILE A 104 14.41 6.59 18.30
C ILE A 104 15.73 6.10 18.91
N GLN A 105 15.71 4.86 19.38
CA GLN A 105 16.90 4.13 19.78
C GLN A 105 17.25 3.12 18.67
N PHE A 106 18.23 3.48 17.85
CA PHE A 106 18.77 2.62 16.80
C PHE A 106 19.57 1.45 17.37
N GLN A 107 19.78 0.43 16.55
CA GLN A 107 20.53 -0.78 16.92
C GLN A 107 20.02 -1.40 18.22
N THR A 108 18.71 -1.30 18.45
CA THR A 108 18.02 -1.79 19.64
C THR A 108 16.84 -2.64 19.18
N THR A 109 17.02 -3.96 19.23
CA THR A 109 15.99 -4.92 18.78
C THR A 109 15.06 -5.27 19.92
N VAL A 110 13.75 -5.18 19.70
CA VAL A 110 12.76 -5.76 20.62
C VAL A 110 12.74 -7.27 20.46
N ILE A 111 13.01 -8.00 21.54
CA ILE A 111 13.07 -9.46 21.56
C ILE A 111 11.83 -10.08 22.21
N SER A 112 11.15 -9.38 23.11
CA SER A 112 9.91 -9.85 23.73
C SER A 112 9.07 -8.70 24.27
N VAL A 113 7.74 -8.82 24.16
CA VAL A 113 6.73 -7.94 24.75
C VAL A 113 5.77 -8.82 25.53
N LYS A 114 5.71 -8.62 26.85
CA LYS A 114 4.88 -9.45 27.75
C LYS A 114 3.90 -8.57 28.50
N LYS A 115 2.68 -9.08 28.71
CA LYS A 115 1.73 -8.48 29.66
C LYS A 115 2.37 -8.47 31.05
N ARG A 116 2.27 -7.35 31.79
CA ARG A 116 2.66 -7.36 33.22
C ARG A 116 1.76 -8.32 34.01
N PRO A 117 2.22 -8.84 35.16
CA PRO A 117 1.37 -9.66 36.03
C PRO A 117 0.07 -8.96 36.47
N ASP A 118 0.09 -7.63 36.57
CA ASP A 118 -1.06 -6.78 36.92
C ASP A 118 -1.80 -6.22 35.69
N PHE A 119 -1.63 -6.77 34.49
CA PHE A 119 -2.17 -6.22 33.24
C PHE A 119 -3.68 -5.95 33.28
N ALA A 120 -4.47 -6.82 33.92
CA ALA A 120 -5.92 -6.64 34.02
C ALA A 120 -6.32 -5.30 34.70
N SER A 121 -5.49 -4.80 35.62
CA SER A 121 -5.68 -3.49 36.26
C SER A 121 -4.83 -2.39 35.60
N SER A 122 -3.56 -2.65 35.32
CA SER A 122 -2.59 -1.66 34.82
C SER A 122 -2.67 -1.40 33.32
N GLY A 123 -2.94 -2.45 32.52
CA GLY A 123 -2.83 -2.44 31.06
C GLY A 123 -1.41 -2.32 30.52
N GLN A 124 -0.40 -2.51 31.37
CA GLN A 124 1.01 -2.23 31.07
C GLN A 124 1.78 -3.45 30.53
N TRP A 125 2.85 -3.16 29.80
CA TRP A 125 3.68 -4.15 29.13
C TRP A 125 5.12 -4.09 29.62
N GLU A 126 5.74 -5.26 29.79
CA GLU A 126 7.19 -5.39 29.91
C GLU A 126 7.78 -5.61 28.52
N VAL A 127 8.68 -4.72 28.11
CA VAL A 127 9.39 -4.82 26.83
C VAL A 127 10.86 -5.11 27.07
N TYR A 128 11.30 -6.22 26.49
CA TYR A 128 12.66 -6.70 26.51
C TYR A 128 13.32 -6.31 25.19
N THR A 129 14.43 -5.58 25.30
CA THR A 129 15.21 -5.09 24.17
C THR A 129 16.65 -5.60 24.27
N GLN A 130 17.30 -5.78 23.14
CA GLN A 130 18.70 -6.14 23.04
C GLN A 130 19.45 -5.08 22.24
N SER A 131 20.53 -4.54 22.82
CA SER A 131 21.45 -3.62 22.17
C SER A 131 22.89 -3.94 22.59
N ASN A 132 23.81 -4.06 21.61
CA ASN A 132 25.22 -4.40 21.85
C ASN A 132 25.43 -5.62 22.76
N GLY A 133 24.61 -6.67 22.59
CA GLY A 133 24.64 -7.90 23.38
C GLY A 133 24.08 -7.77 24.81
N LYS A 134 23.62 -6.59 25.23
CA LYS A 134 23.00 -6.36 26.53
C LYS A 134 21.48 -6.32 26.39
N GLU A 135 20.81 -7.03 27.29
CA GLU A 135 19.36 -6.99 27.39
C GLU A 135 18.90 -5.96 28.41
N GLN A 136 17.85 -5.21 28.07
CA GLN A 136 17.22 -4.25 28.96
C GLN A 136 15.70 -4.48 28.98
N ARG A 137 15.14 -4.43 30.19
CA ARG A 137 13.70 -4.47 30.45
C ARG A 137 13.19 -3.08 30.77
N THR A 138 12.15 -2.64 30.08
CA THR A 138 11.45 -1.37 30.34
C THR A 138 9.93 -1.58 30.34
N VAL A 139 9.23 -0.86 31.21
CA VAL A 139 7.76 -0.91 31.31
C VAL A 139 7.12 0.23 30.52
N PHE A 140 6.06 -0.08 29.78
CA PHE A 140 5.29 0.89 28.99
C PHE A 140 3.78 0.76 29.24
N ASP A 141 3.06 1.85 29.07
CA ASP A 141 1.59 1.92 29.21
C ASP A 141 0.85 1.41 27.98
N ALA A 142 1.47 1.49 26.80
CA ALA A 142 0.91 0.95 25.57
C ALA A 142 2.00 0.61 24.53
N VAL A 143 1.65 -0.23 23.56
CA VAL A 143 2.55 -0.77 22.52
C VAL A 143 1.96 -0.52 21.13
N MET A 144 2.76 0.04 20.22
CA MET A 144 2.45 0.13 18.78
C MET A 144 3.44 -0.72 17.99
N VAL A 145 2.95 -1.79 17.37
CA VAL A 145 3.77 -2.73 16.59
C VAL A 145 3.86 -2.24 15.14
N CYS A 146 5.06 -1.82 14.72
CA CYS A 146 5.34 -1.21 13.42
C CYS A 146 6.42 -1.98 12.63
N SER A 147 6.57 -3.28 12.89
CA SER A 147 7.63 -4.13 12.32
C SER A 147 7.45 -4.48 10.83
N GLY A 148 6.28 -4.22 10.25
CA GLY A 148 5.95 -4.56 8.87
C GLY A 148 5.78 -6.07 8.62
N HIS A 149 5.44 -6.42 7.37
CA HIS A 149 5.05 -7.79 6.98
C HIS A 149 5.66 -8.29 5.66
N HIS A 150 6.43 -7.48 4.95
CA HIS A 150 7.16 -7.90 3.73
C HIS A 150 8.60 -8.31 4.04
N ILE A 151 8.78 -9.07 5.13
CA ILE A 151 10.11 -9.47 5.62
C ILE A 151 10.36 -10.94 5.29
N GLN A 152 9.50 -11.84 5.77
CA GLN A 152 9.74 -13.27 5.65
C GLN A 152 9.33 -13.76 4.25
N PRO A 153 10.27 -14.27 3.44
CA PRO A 153 9.96 -14.72 2.09
C PRO A 153 9.02 -15.94 2.14
N HIS A 154 7.99 -15.94 1.28
CA HIS A 154 7.15 -17.13 1.10
C HIS A 154 7.66 -17.91 -0.11
N LEU A 155 8.37 -19.00 0.15
CA LEU A 155 9.01 -19.83 -0.89
C LEU A 155 8.39 -21.25 -0.91
N PRO A 156 7.30 -21.48 -1.67
CA PRO A 156 6.56 -22.74 -1.63
C PRO A 156 7.20 -23.83 -2.49
N LEU A 157 8.45 -24.22 -2.21
CA LEU A 157 9.22 -25.19 -3.00
C LEU A 157 8.49 -26.52 -3.24
N LYS A 158 7.69 -26.97 -2.26
CA LYS A 158 6.85 -28.18 -2.38
C LYS A 158 5.86 -28.13 -3.56
N SER A 159 5.55 -26.94 -4.08
CA SER A 159 4.64 -26.75 -5.22
C SER A 159 5.35 -26.80 -6.58
N PHE A 160 6.67 -27.03 -6.60
CA PHE A 160 7.55 -27.05 -7.77
C PHE A 160 8.37 -28.36 -7.78
N PRO A 161 7.76 -29.50 -8.17
CA PRO A 161 8.44 -30.79 -8.17
C PRO A 161 9.72 -30.77 -9.02
N GLY A 162 10.79 -31.40 -8.54
CA GLY A 162 12.06 -31.49 -9.26
C GLY A 162 12.99 -30.29 -9.07
N ILE A 163 12.61 -29.28 -8.29
CA ILE A 163 13.47 -28.12 -7.97
C ILE A 163 14.79 -28.54 -7.31
N GLU A 164 14.81 -29.65 -6.58
CA GLU A 164 16.00 -30.25 -5.98
C GLU A 164 17.01 -30.80 -7.01
N ARG A 165 16.56 -31.08 -8.24
CA ARG A 165 17.41 -31.54 -9.34
C ARG A 165 17.93 -30.39 -10.20
N PHE A 166 17.29 -29.22 -10.13
CA PHE A 166 17.63 -28.06 -10.94
C PHE A 166 19.06 -27.60 -10.66
N ARG A 167 19.91 -27.61 -11.68
CA ARG A 167 21.34 -27.29 -11.58
C ARG A 167 21.64 -25.79 -11.67
N GLY A 168 20.68 -25.01 -12.15
CA GLY A 168 20.78 -23.55 -12.22
C GLY A 168 20.61 -22.87 -10.86
N GLN A 169 20.71 -21.54 -10.85
CA GLN A 169 20.53 -20.75 -9.62
C GLN A 169 19.05 -20.46 -9.39
N TYR A 170 18.59 -20.50 -8.14
CA TYR A 170 17.28 -19.96 -7.79
C TYR A 170 17.30 -19.18 -6.48
N PHE A 171 16.44 -18.16 -6.37
CA PHE A 171 16.29 -17.35 -5.16
C PHE A 171 14.92 -16.67 -5.11
N HIS A 172 14.54 -16.18 -3.94
CA HIS A 172 13.32 -15.39 -3.75
C HIS A 172 13.54 -13.92 -4.13
N SER A 173 12.50 -13.20 -4.56
CA SER A 173 12.57 -11.78 -4.93
C SER A 173 13.16 -10.85 -3.85
N ARG A 174 13.15 -11.28 -2.59
CA ARG A 174 13.81 -10.61 -1.45
C ARG A 174 15.32 -10.44 -1.67
N GLU A 175 15.96 -11.41 -2.31
CA GLU A 175 17.40 -11.46 -2.56
C GLU A 175 17.80 -10.65 -3.80
N TYR A 176 16.84 -10.26 -4.65
CA TYR A 176 17.12 -9.49 -5.85
C TYR A 176 17.53 -8.04 -5.51
N LYS A 177 18.59 -7.55 -6.18
CA LYS A 177 19.13 -6.20 -5.96
C LYS A 177 19.40 -5.42 -7.23
N HIS A 178 20.11 -6.05 -8.16
CA HIS A 178 20.54 -5.47 -9.42
C HIS A 178 20.36 -6.48 -10.56
N PRO A 179 20.22 -5.99 -11.80
CA PRO A 179 20.18 -6.85 -12.98
C PRO A 179 21.57 -7.27 -13.47
N VAL A 180 22.64 -6.62 -12.97
CA VAL A 180 24.02 -6.93 -13.34
C VAL A 180 24.38 -8.34 -12.84
N GLY A 181 24.99 -9.15 -13.70
CA GLY A 181 25.30 -10.56 -13.45
C GLY A 181 24.29 -11.54 -14.06
N PHE A 182 23.21 -11.04 -14.67
CA PHE A 182 22.16 -11.83 -15.31
C PHE A 182 22.18 -11.68 -16.85
N GLU A 183 23.20 -11.04 -17.43
CA GLU A 183 23.33 -10.81 -18.86
C GLU A 183 23.39 -12.12 -19.66
N GLY A 184 22.64 -12.19 -20.76
CA GLY A 184 22.62 -13.36 -21.65
C GLY A 184 22.06 -14.64 -21.03
N LYS A 185 21.47 -14.59 -19.83
CA LYS A 185 20.87 -15.74 -19.15
C LYS A 185 19.43 -16.00 -19.58
N ARG A 186 18.97 -17.24 -19.50
CA ARG A 186 17.56 -17.63 -19.63
C ARG A 186 16.94 -17.70 -18.24
N ILE A 187 15.97 -16.83 -17.98
CA ILE A 187 15.49 -16.57 -16.62
C ILE A 187 13.99 -16.83 -16.53
N LEU A 188 13.57 -17.60 -15.54
CA LEU A 188 12.17 -17.78 -15.18
C LEU A 188 11.82 -16.98 -13.93
N VAL A 189 10.87 -16.06 -14.03
CA VAL A 189 10.27 -15.38 -12.88
C VAL A 189 8.93 -16.03 -12.56
N VAL A 190 8.77 -16.49 -11.32
CA VAL A 190 7.57 -17.19 -10.85
C VAL A 190 6.67 -16.23 -10.08
N GLY A 191 5.43 -16.09 -10.54
CA GLY A 191 4.42 -15.17 -10.01
C GLY A 191 4.17 -13.98 -10.94
N ILE A 192 3.10 -13.24 -10.67
CA ILE A 192 2.74 -12.01 -11.38
C ILE A 192 2.34 -10.90 -10.39
N GLY A 193 3.08 -10.78 -9.29
CA GLY A 193 3.00 -9.62 -8.40
C GLY A 193 3.76 -8.42 -8.97
N ASN A 194 3.62 -7.25 -8.35
CA ASN A 194 4.38 -6.05 -8.73
C ASN A 194 5.90 -6.32 -8.80
N SER A 195 6.47 -7.03 -7.81
CA SER A 195 7.87 -7.43 -7.84
C SER A 195 8.22 -8.34 -9.03
N ALA A 196 7.33 -9.25 -9.42
CA ALA A 196 7.60 -10.14 -10.55
C ALA A 196 7.68 -9.36 -11.86
N ALA A 197 6.74 -8.43 -12.07
CA ALA A 197 6.69 -7.60 -13.27
C ALA A 197 7.88 -6.64 -13.38
N ASP A 198 8.26 -5.98 -12.28
CA ASP A 198 9.41 -5.08 -12.24
C ASP A 198 10.72 -5.85 -12.48
N ILE A 199 10.94 -6.97 -11.78
CA ILE A 199 12.15 -7.79 -11.94
C ILE A 199 12.24 -8.36 -13.37
N ALA A 200 11.14 -8.90 -13.89
CA ALA A 200 11.12 -9.42 -15.26
C ALA A 200 11.38 -8.32 -16.31
N SER A 201 10.77 -7.14 -16.13
CA SER A 201 10.96 -5.99 -17.03
C SER A 201 12.38 -5.43 -16.97
N GLU A 202 13.02 -5.49 -15.82
CA GLU A 202 14.41 -5.07 -15.66
C GLU A 202 15.39 -6.07 -16.28
N LEU A 203 15.27 -7.35 -15.93
CA LEU A 203 16.15 -8.42 -16.42
C LEU A 203 16.03 -8.63 -17.94
N SER A 204 14.82 -8.49 -18.50
CA SER A 204 14.58 -8.69 -19.94
C SER A 204 15.30 -7.69 -20.86
N LYS A 205 15.92 -6.64 -20.31
CA LYS A 205 16.72 -5.68 -21.07
C LYS A 205 18.04 -6.28 -21.57
N THR A 206 18.62 -7.22 -20.82
CA THR A 206 19.96 -7.77 -21.08
C THR A 206 20.04 -9.30 -21.02
N ALA A 207 19.02 -9.96 -20.47
CA ALA A 207 18.90 -11.43 -20.48
C ALA A 207 18.69 -11.97 -21.91
N ALA A 208 19.06 -13.23 -22.14
CA ALA A 208 18.80 -13.90 -23.42
C ALA A 208 17.29 -14.14 -23.64
N GLN A 209 16.57 -14.50 -22.57
CA GLN A 209 15.13 -14.64 -22.58
C GLN A 209 14.58 -14.61 -21.14
N VAL A 210 13.44 -13.94 -20.93
CA VAL A 210 12.75 -13.96 -19.64
C VAL A 210 11.37 -14.60 -19.80
N PHE A 211 11.05 -15.53 -18.91
CA PHE A 211 9.72 -16.14 -18.81
C PHE A 211 9.04 -15.65 -17.54
N VAL A 212 7.74 -15.38 -17.59
CA VAL A 212 6.95 -15.06 -16.40
C VAL A 212 5.85 -16.11 -16.25
N SER A 213 5.95 -16.94 -15.22
CA SER A 213 4.97 -17.99 -14.94
C SER A 213 3.87 -17.47 -14.02
N THR A 214 2.62 -17.61 -14.45
CA THR A 214 1.44 -17.28 -13.65
C THR A 214 0.39 -18.38 -13.69
N ARG A 215 -0.22 -18.64 -12.53
CA ARG A 215 -1.35 -19.59 -12.42
C ARG A 215 -2.69 -18.94 -12.77
N HIS A 216 -2.86 -17.67 -12.45
CA HIS A 216 -4.18 -17.03 -12.45
C HIS A 216 -4.30 -15.84 -13.39
N GLY A 217 -3.21 -15.41 -14.03
CA GLY A 217 -3.16 -14.11 -14.71
C GLY A 217 -3.28 -12.93 -13.73
N SER A 218 -3.11 -11.71 -14.25
CA SER A 218 -3.38 -10.47 -13.52
C SER A 218 -3.69 -9.34 -14.50
N TRP A 219 -4.52 -8.40 -14.08
CA TRP A 219 -4.65 -7.15 -14.79
C TRP A 219 -3.37 -6.33 -14.61
N VAL A 220 -2.84 -5.79 -15.70
CA VAL A 220 -1.68 -4.89 -15.70
C VAL A 220 -2.17 -3.52 -16.10
N MET A 221 -1.77 -2.50 -15.35
CA MET A 221 -2.05 -1.11 -15.68
C MET A 221 -0.80 -0.25 -15.50
N SER A 222 -0.79 0.88 -16.20
CA SER A 222 0.24 1.89 -16.08
C SER A 222 -0.03 2.80 -14.90
N ARG A 223 1.05 3.38 -14.35
CA ARG A 223 1.00 4.53 -13.45
C ARG A 223 0.40 5.77 -14.16
N ILE A 224 0.52 5.83 -15.48
CA ILE A 224 -0.03 6.86 -16.35
C ILE A 224 -1.50 6.53 -16.62
N SER A 225 -2.37 7.51 -16.39
CA SER A 225 -3.81 7.41 -16.62
C SER A 225 -4.31 8.56 -17.51
N GLU A 226 -5.59 8.90 -17.40
CA GLU A 226 -6.26 9.93 -18.20
C GLU A 226 -5.46 11.25 -18.18
N ASP A 227 -5.25 11.85 -19.36
CA ASP A 227 -4.45 13.06 -19.59
C ASP A 227 -3.02 13.04 -19.03
N GLY A 228 -2.47 11.85 -18.77
CA GLY A 228 -1.15 11.69 -18.16
C GLY A 228 -1.13 11.94 -16.65
N TYR A 229 -2.28 12.04 -16.00
CA TYR A 229 -2.35 12.08 -14.53
C TYR A 229 -2.02 10.71 -13.93
N PRO A 230 -1.57 10.70 -12.66
CA PRO A 230 -1.41 9.46 -11.92
C PRO A 230 -2.70 8.66 -11.78
N TRP A 231 -2.62 7.35 -11.96
CA TRP A 231 -3.78 6.44 -11.93
C TRP A 231 -4.61 6.53 -10.64
N ASP A 232 -3.97 6.66 -9.48
CA ASP A 232 -4.64 6.66 -8.20
C ASP A 232 -5.49 7.91 -7.97
N MET A 233 -5.12 9.04 -8.56
CA MET A 233 -5.91 10.27 -8.51
C MET A 233 -7.23 10.15 -9.28
N VAL A 234 -7.26 9.34 -10.33
CA VAL A 234 -8.46 9.10 -11.15
C VAL A 234 -9.27 7.94 -10.57
N PHE A 235 -8.59 6.90 -10.10
CA PHE A 235 -9.23 5.68 -9.60
C PHE A 235 -9.80 5.84 -8.18
N HIS A 236 -9.06 6.48 -7.27
CA HIS A 236 -9.44 6.68 -5.87
C HIS A 236 -10.08 8.04 -5.65
N THR A 237 -11.27 8.22 -6.23
CA THR A 237 -12.21 9.29 -5.90
C THR A 237 -13.37 8.73 -5.09
N ARG A 238 -14.06 9.57 -4.31
CA ARG A 238 -15.22 9.12 -3.52
C ARG A 238 -16.37 8.70 -4.40
N PHE A 239 -16.63 9.46 -5.47
CA PHE A 239 -17.63 9.13 -6.49
C PHE A 239 -17.38 7.75 -7.12
N SER A 240 -16.14 7.49 -7.57
CA SER A 240 -15.80 6.19 -8.17
C SER A 240 -15.88 5.05 -7.15
N SER A 241 -15.53 5.29 -5.88
CA SER A 241 -15.71 4.30 -4.81
C SER A 241 -17.18 3.98 -4.56
N MET A 242 -18.03 5.02 -4.50
CA MET A 242 -19.48 4.87 -4.37
C MET A 242 -20.07 4.06 -5.52
N LEU A 243 -19.69 4.35 -6.77
CA LEU A 243 -20.14 3.58 -7.93
C LEU A 243 -19.73 2.10 -7.83
N ARG A 244 -18.47 1.80 -7.47
CA ARG A 244 -18.00 0.41 -7.33
C ARG A 244 -18.70 -0.35 -6.21
N ASN A 245 -19.11 0.34 -5.16
CA ASN A 245 -19.77 -0.28 -4.00
C ASN A 245 -21.27 -0.48 -4.21
N VAL A 246 -21.93 0.41 -4.97
CA VAL A 246 -23.39 0.37 -5.19
C VAL A 246 -23.78 -0.43 -6.43
N LEU A 247 -22.99 -0.36 -7.50
CA LEU A 247 -23.31 -1.05 -8.75
C LEU A 247 -23.20 -2.58 -8.60
N PRO A 248 -24.03 -3.36 -9.34
CA PRO A 248 -23.89 -4.82 -9.37
C PRO A 248 -22.47 -5.24 -9.78
N ARG A 249 -21.94 -6.28 -9.13
CA ARG A 249 -20.55 -6.75 -9.37
C ARG A 249 -20.26 -7.09 -10.83
N THR A 250 -21.25 -7.59 -11.57
CA THR A 250 -21.12 -7.88 -13.01
C THR A 250 -20.89 -6.63 -13.85
N VAL A 251 -21.55 -5.51 -13.50
CA VAL A 251 -21.36 -4.21 -14.16
C VAL A 251 -19.97 -3.66 -13.83
N VAL A 252 -19.57 -3.69 -12.56
CA VAL A 252 -18.23 -3.25 -12.13
C VAL A 252 -17.13 -4.07 -12.81
N LYS A 253 -17.30 -5.40 -12.88
CA LYS A 253 -16.42 -6.30 -13.64
C LYS A 253 -16.29 -5.85 -15.09
N TRP A 254 -17.42 -5.65 -15.78
CA TRP A 254 -17.41 -5.21 -17.18
C TRP A 254 -16.70 -3.87 -17.34
N MET A 255 -16.99 -2.88 -16.49
CA MET A 255 -16.31 -1.58 -16.51
C MET A 255 -14.80 -1.71 -16.33
N MET A 256 -14.35 -2.51 -15.35
CA MET A 256 -12.93 -2.77 -15.10
C MET A 256 -12.28 -3.46 -16.29
N GLU A 257 -12.92 -4.49 -16.85
CA GLU A 257 -12.41 -5.21 -18.02
C GLU A 257 -12.24 -4.27 -19.23
N GLN A 258 -13.20 -3.38 -19.49
CA GLN A 258 -13.06 -2.37 -20.53
C GLN A 258 -11.93 -1.39 -20.21
N GLN A 259 -11.84 -0.88 -18.98
CA GLN A 259 -10.82 0.08 -18.58
C GLN A 259 -9.41 -0.49 -18.69
N MET A 260 -9.18 -1.72 -18.22
CA MET A 260 -7.87 -2.38 -18.27
C MET A 260 -7.44 -2.67 -19.71
N ASN A 261 -8.37 -3.13 -20.56
CA ASN A 261 -8.05 -3.48 -21.95
C ASN A 261 -7.89 -2.27 -22.89
N ARG A 262 -8.16 -1.04 -22.43
CA ARG A 262 -7.88 0.19 -23.21
C ARG A 262 -6.40 0.34 -23.55
N TRP A 263 -5.50 -0.12 -22.68
CA TRP A 263 -4.07 -0.03 -22.94
C TRP A 263 -3.60 -1.11 -23.92
N PHE A 264 -3.94 -2.37 -23.62
CA PHE A 264 -3.70 -3.51 -24.50
C PHE A 264 -4.66 -4.65 -24.14
N ASN A 265 -4.98 -5.52 -25.11
CA ASN A 265 -5.84 -6.67 -24.87
C ASN A 265 -5.07 -7.75 -24.08
N HIS A 266 -5.50 -8.00 -22.83
CA HIS A 266 -4.83 -8.93 -21.92
C HIS A 266 -4.96 -10.40 -22.32
N GLU A 267 -5.97 -10.77 -23.09
CA GLU A 267 -6.13 -12.13 -23.63
C GLU A 267 -5.06 -12.40 -24.69
N ASN A 268 -4.89 -11.47 -25.64
CA ASN A 268 -3.86 -11.58 -26.68
C ASN A 268 -2.43 -11.65 -26.10
N TYR A 269 -2.22 -11.06 -24.92
CA TYR A 269 -0.91 -11.03 -24.23
C TYR A 269 -0.78 -12.14 -23.16
N GLY A 270 -1.77 -13.03 -23.01
CA GLY A 270 -1.71 -14.18 -22.10
C GLY A 270 -1.78 -13.83 -20.61
N LEU A 271 -2.27 -12.66 -20.23
CA LEU A 271 -2.32 -12.17 -18.85
C LEU A 271 -3.73 -12.15 -18.24
N VAL A 272 -4.76 -12.40 -19.05
CA VAL A 272 -6.16 -12.31 -18.62
C VAL A 272 -6.41 -13.11 -17.34
N PRO A 273 -7.02 -12.51 -16.29
CA PRO A 273 -7.28 -13.23 -15.06
C PRO A 273 -8.32 -14.35 -15.24
N GLN A 274 -8.06 -15.51 -14.63
CA GLN A 274 -9.02 -16.64 -14.63
C GLN A 274 -10.36 -16.24 -14.02
N ASN A 275 -10.33 -15.54 -12.87
CA ASN A 275 -11.53 -15.03 -12.23
C ASN A 275 -11.58 -13.51 -12.28
N LYS A 276 -12.20 -13.00 -13.36
CA LYS A 276 -12.43 -11.56 -13.59
C LYS A 276 -13.39 -10.92 -12.57
N TYR A 277 -14.15 -11.69 -11.76
CA TYR A 277 -15.04 -11.13 -10.73
C TYR A 277 -14.27 -10.58 -9.51
N LEU A 278 -13.01 -10.98 -9.33
CA LEU A 278 -12.22 -10.55 -8.19
C LEU A 278 -11.62 -9.17 -8.44
N MET A 279 -11.70 -8.30 -7.44
CA MET A 279 -11.02 -7.00 -7.42
C MET A 279 -9.60 -7.10 -6.84
N LYS A 280 -8.85 -8.14 -7.23
CA LYS A 280 -7.45 -8.29 -6.79
C LYS A 280 -6.63 -7.06 -7.19
N GLU A 281 -5.62 -6.75 -6.39
CA GLU A 281 -4.67 -5.69 -6.71
C GLU A 281 -4.08 -5.93 -8.12
N PRO A 282 -4.24 -4.98 -9.05
CA PRO A 282 -3.62 -5.08 -10.36
C PRO A 282 -2.12 -4.83 -10.26
N VAL A 283 -1.38 -5.32 -11.25
CA VAL A 283 0.06 -5.05 -11.39
C VAL A 283 0.24 -3.65 -11.98
N LEU A 284 1.07 -2.84 -11.32
CA LEU A 284 1.44 -1.50 -11.74
C LEU A 284 2.84 -1.51 -12.35
N ASN A 285 2.90 -1.69 -13.67
CA ASN A 285 4.16 -1.71 -14.41
C ASN A 285 3.99 -1.05 -15.78
N ASP A 286 4.81 -0.03 -16.04
CA ASP A 286 4.73 0.79 -17.25
C ASP A 286 5.46 0.15 -18.45
N ASP A 287 6.34 -0.81 -18.19
CA ASP A 287 7.23 -1.42 -19.18
C ASP A 287 6.69 -2.76 -19.70
N LEU A 288 6.04 -3.57 -18.85
CA LEU A 288 5.72 -4.97 -19.09
C LEU A 288 5.01 -5.21 -20.44
N PRO A 289 3.97 -4.46 -20.83
CA PRO A 289 3.31 -4.70 -22.12
C PRO A 289 4.24 -4.49 -23.31
N SER A 290 5.09 -3.46 -23.26
CA SER A 290 6.08 -3.23 -24.31
C SER A 290 7.15 -4.33 -24.36
N ARG A 291 7.59 -4.83 -23.19
CA ARG A 291 8.57 -5.91 -23.08
C ARG A 291 8.04 -7.24 -23.61
N LEU A 292 6.76 -7.51 -23.41
CA LEU A 292 6.05 -8.63 -24.04
C LEU A 292 5.99 -8.47 -25.56
N LEU A 293 5.64 -7.27 -26.04
CA LEU A 293 5.56 -6.98 -27.47
C LEU A 293 6.92 -7.11 -28.17
N TYR A 294 8.02 -6.77 -27.50
CA TYR A 294 9.39 -6.97 -28.00
C TYR A 294 9.83 -8.45 -28.00
N GLY A 295 9.05 -9.35 -27.40
CA GLY A 295 9.42 -10.77 -27.25
C GLY A 295 10.54 -11.02 -26.24
N ALA A 296 10.91 -10.00 -25.45
CA ALA A 296 11.94 -10.07 -24.41
C ALA A 296 11.42 -10.74 -23.13
N ILE A 297 10.10 -10.70 -22.94
CA ILE A 297 9.39 -11.48 -21.92
C ILE A 297 8.36 -12.37 -22.61
N LYS A 298 8.21 -13.61 -22.14
CA LYS A 298 7.14 -14.52 -22.54
C LYS A 298 6.35 -14.98 -21.32
N VAL A 299 5.04 -14.78 -21.34
CA VAL A 299 4.15 -15.30 -20.29
C VAL A 299 4.01 -16.82 -20.47
N LYS A 300 4.04 -17.54 -19.35
CA LYS A 300 3.86 -18.98 -19.29
C LYS A 300 2.79 -19.34 -18.26
N THR A 301 2.17 -20.49 -18.47
CA THR A 301 1.29 -21.11 -17.47
C THR A 301 2.11 -21.51 -16.23
N ARG A 302 1.47 -22.13 -15.24
CA ARG A 302 2.16 -22.57 -14.03
C ARG A 302 3.19 -23.65 -14.36
N VAL A 303 4.34 -23.60 -13.69
CA VAL A 303 5.33 -24.67 -13.73
C VAL A 303 4.72 -25.96 -13.19
N LYS A 304 4.78 -27.01 -14.00
CA LYS A 304 4.33 -28.37 -13.68
C LYS A 304 5.45 -29.16 -12.99
N GLU A 305 6.65 -29.12 -13.55
CA GLU A 305 7.83 -29.85 -13.06
C GLU A 305 9.13 -29.17 -13.54
N LEU A 306 10.19 -29.30 -12.76
CA LEU A 306 11.55 -28.92 -13.13
C LEU A 306 12.44 -30.14 -13.34
N THR A 307 13.31 -30.05 -14.34
CA THR A 307 14.39 -31.01 -14.58
C THR A 307 15.73 -30.39 -14.17
N GLU A 308 16.84 -31.01 -14.56
CA GLU A 308 18.17 -30.48 -14.28
C GLU A 308 18.42 -29.11 -14.91
N THR A 309 17.86 -28.85 -16.10
CA THR A 309 18.09 -27.62 -16.87
C THR A 309 16.83 -27.05 -17.52
N ALA A 310 15.70 -27.78 -17.49
CA ALA A 310 14.48 -27.40 -18.20
C ALA A 310 13.30 -27.18 -17.24
N VAL A 311 12.31 -26.45 -17.73
CA VAL A 311 11.05 -26.19 -17.03
C VAL A 311 9.88 -26.66 -17.88
N VAL A 312 9.08 -27.56 -17.33
CA VAL A 312 7.85 -28.08 -17.94
C VAL A 312 6.66 -27.30 -17.37
N PHE A 313 5.79 -26.81 -18.23
CA PHE A 313 4.61 -26.02 -17.85
C PHE A 313 3.31 -26.85 -17.90
N GLU A 314 2.24 -26.35 -17.26
CA GLU A 314 0.94 -27.03 -17.17
C GLU A 314 0.26 -27.23 -18.53
N ASP A 315 0.55 -26.37 -19.52
CA ASP A 315 0.08 -26.50 -20.90
C ASP A 315 0.88 -27.52 -21.74
N GLY A 316 1.86 -28.19 -21.15
CA GLY A 316 2.72 -29.17 -21.82
C GLY A 316 3.90 -28.56 -22.59
N THR A 317 4.04 -27.23 -22.62
CA THR A 317 5.23 -26.59 -23.20
C THR A 317 6.45 -26.78 -22.30
N VAL A 318 7.63 -26.80 -22.91
CA VAL A 318 8.91 -26.95 -22.23
C VAL A 318 9.84 -25.81 -22.65
N GLU A 319 10.53 -25.23 -21.69
CA GLU A 319 11.63 -24.30 -21.96
C GLU A 319 12.94 -24.93 -21.47
N GLU A 320 13.84 -25.18 -22.42
CA GLU A 320 15.17 -25.75 -22.17
C GLU A 320 16.15 -24.69 -21.65
N ASP A 321 17.26 -25.16 -21.08
CA ASP A 321 18.43 -24.37 -20.67
C ASP A 321 18.10 -23.14 -19.82
N VAL A 322 17.17 -23.27 -18.86
CA VAL A 322 16.86 -22.21 -17.90
C VAL A 322 18.01 -22.13 -16.89
N ASP A 323 18.73 -21.00 -16.89
CA ASP A 323 19.85 -20.77 -15.99
C ASP A 323 19.39 -20.39 -14.57
N ILE A 324 18.31 -19.59 -14.48
CA ILE A 324 17.96 -18.88 -13.26
C ILE A 324 16.45 -18.89 -13.01
N ILE A 325 16.05 -19.12 -11.76
CA ILE A 325 14.66 -19.02 -11.32
C ILE A 325 14.51 -17.99 -10.20
N VAL A 326 13.69 -16.97 -10.42
CA VAL A 326 13.35 -15.96 -9.42
C VAL A 326 11.94 -16.20 -8.90
N PHE A 327 11.82 -16.61 -7.64
CA PHE A 327 10.54 -16.77 -6.98
C PHE A 327 10.03 -15.43 -6.46
N ALA A 328 9.13 -14.79 -7.20
CA ALA A 328 8.41 -13.60 -6.79
C ALA A 328 7.04 -13.96 -6.19
N THR A 329 7.06 -14.93 -5.27
CA THR A 329 5.88 -15.61 -4.69
C THR A 329 5.31 -14.94 -3.45
N GLY A 330 5.83 -13.76 -3.09
CA GLY A 330 5.31 -12.93 -2.01
C GLY A 330 5.94 -13.22 -0.66
N TYR A 331 5.32 -12.71 0.39
CA TYR A 331 5.87 -12.75 1.74
C TYR A 331 4.84 -13.32 2.71
N THR A 332 5.34 -13.85 3.81
CA THR A 332 4.58 -14.13 5.03
C THR A 332 5.07 -13.20 6.14
N PHE A 333 4.42 -13.26 7.30
CA PHE A 333 4.78 -12.47 8.45
C PHE A 333 4.59 -13.26 9.73
N SER A 334 5.38 -12.90 10.75
CA SER A 334 5.21 -13.36 12.12
C SER A 334 5.72 -12.30 13.09
N PHE A 335 5.31 -12.42 14.35
CA PHE A 335 5.69 -11.51 15.41
C PHE A 335 6.38 -12.30 16.52
N SER A 336 7.64 -12.68 16.30
CA SER A 336 8.40 -13.53 17.24
C SER A 336 8.62 -12.93 18.63
N PHE A 337 8.40 -11.62 18.79
CA PHE A 337 8.48 -10.91 20.06
C PHE A 337 7.13 -10.79 20.77
N LEU A 338 6.01 -11.20 20.16
CA LEU A 338 4.69 -11.24 20.78
C LEU A 338 4.35 -12.67 21.20
N GLU A 339 3.42 -12.80 22.16
CA GLU A 339 2.79 -14.07 22.46
C GLU A 339 1.93 -14.54 21.26
N ASP A 340 2.02 -15.83 20.92
CA ASP A 340 1.31 -16.42 19.76
C ASP A 340 -0.21 -16.22 19.80
N SER A 341 -0.78 -16.07 21.00
CA SER A 341 -2.21 -15.81 21.21
C SER A 341 -2.64 -14.40 20.78
N LEU A 342 -1.73 -13.41 20.83
CA LEU A 342 -2.06 -11.99 20.60
C LEU A 342 -2.38 -11.68 19.14
N VAL A 343 -1.58 -12.21 18.21
CA VAL A 343 -1.75 -11.97 16.77
C VAL A 343 -1.88 -13.31 16.06
N LYS A 344 -3.04 -13.92 16.26
CA LYS A 344 -3.35 -15.22 15.67
C LYS A 344 -3.70 -15.09 14.19
N VAL A 345 -3.03 -15.88 13.36
CA VAL A 345 -3.40 -16.09 11.96
C VAL A 345 -3.99 -17.49 11.83
N GLU A 346 -5.30 -17.59 11.64
CA GLU A 346 -6.03 -18.86 11.50
C GLU A 346 -6.88 -18.82 10.24
N ASP A 347 -6.98 -19.94 9.52
CA ASP A 347 -7.88 -20.08 8.37
C ASP A 347 -7.80 -18.93 7.35
N ASN A 348 -6.58 -18.48 7.04
CA ASN A 348 -6.33 -17.38 6.10
C ASN A 348 -6.95 -16.03 6.56
N ARG A 349 -7.03 -15.82 7.88
CA ARG A 349 -7.57 -14.62 8.54
C ARG A 349 -6.65 -14.16 9.65
N VAL A 350 -6.44 -12.85 9.75
CA VAL A 350 -5.78 -12.23 10.91
C VAL A 350 -6.85 -11.82 11.92
N SER A 351 -6.76 -12.34 13.14
CA SER A 351 -7.72 -12.07 14.21
C SER A 351 -7.42 -10.75 14.94
N LEU A 352 -7.46 -9.64 14.18
CA LEU A 352 -7.28 -8.27 14.71
C LEU A 352 -8.46 -7.39 14.29
N TYR A 353 -9.08 -6.71 15.26
CA TYR A 353 -10.16 -5.76 14.99
C TYR A 353 -9.64 -4.63 14.10
N LYS A 354 -10.27 -4.48 12.93
CA LYS A 354 -9.85 -3.56 11.86
C LYS A 354 -8.38 -3.70 11.45
N ALA A 355 -7.81 -4.90 11.55
CA ALA A 355 -6.38 -5.17 11.33
C ALA A 355 -5.42 -4.41 12.28
N MET A 356 -5.90 -4.03 13.46
CA MET A 356 -5.14 -3.24 14.44
C MET A 356 -5.10 -3.86 15.84
N PHE A 357 -6.25 -4.11 16.46
CA PHE A 357 -6.30 -4.43 17.90
C PHE A 357 -6.59 -5.92 18.15
N PRO A 358 -5.83 -6.59 19.03
CA PRO A 358 -6.20 -7.93 19.51
C PRO A 358 -7.52 -7.86 20.30
N PRO A 359 -8.58 -8.57 19.88
CA PRO A 359 -9.92 -8.40 20.44
C PRO A 359 -10.07 -8.96 21.87
N HIS A 360 -9.22 -9.90 22.25
CA HIS A 360 -9.27 -10.63 23.52
C HIS A 360 -8.50 -9.92 24.65
N LEU A 361 -7.92 -8.75 24.40
CA LEU A 361 -7.24 -7.98 25.44
C LEU A 361 -8.25 -7.25 26.34
N GLU A 362 -8.08 -7.42 27.66
CA GLU A 362 -8.92 -6.77 28.68
C GLU A 362 -8.70 -5.25 28.72
N LYS A 363 -7.51 -4.80 28.30
CA LYS A 363 -7.13 -3.40 28.15
C LYS A 363 -6.63 -3.14 26.73
N PRO A 364 -7.19 -2.17 25.99
CA PRO A 364 -6.83 -1.92 24.60
C PRO A 364 -5.53 -1.11 24.49
N THR A 365 -4.43 -1.64 25.01
CA THR A 365 -3.12 -0.96 25.10
C THR A 365 -2.07 -1.54 24.15
N LEU A 366 -2.47 -2.36 23.18
CA LEU A 366 -1.59 -2.83 22.09
C LEU A 366 -2.30 -2.69 20.74
N ALA A 367 -1.61 -2.16 19.74
CA ALA A 367 -2.11 -2.05 18.37
C ALA A 367 -1.01 -2.38 17.34
N CYS A 368 -1.37 -3.15 16.32
CA CYS A 368 -0.56 -3.35 15.12
C CYS A 368 -0.85 -2.25 14.09
N ILE A 369 0.19 -1.58 13.60
CA ILE A 369 0.08 -0.48 12.65
C ILE A 369 0.82 -0.85 11.36
N GLY A 370 0.09 -0.87 10.25
CA GLY A 370 0.62 -1.22 8.93
C GLY A 370 0.52 -2.71 8.58
N LEU A 371 -0.12 -3.54 9.40
CA LEU A 371 -0.46 -4.92 9.04
C LEU A 371 -1.71 -4.96 8.13
N ILE A 372 -1.64 -4.25 7.00
CA ILE A 372 -2.75 -4.07 6.05
C ILE A 372 -2.21 -3.78 4.64
N GLN A 373 -2.96 -4.15 3.60
CA GLN A 373 -2.65 -3.89 2.18
C GLN A 373 -3.86 -3.23 1.49
N PRO A 374 -4.06 -1.91 1.66
CA PRO A 374 -5.12 -1.21 0.96
C PRO A 374 -4.86 -1.16 -0.56
N LEU A 375 -5.91 -1.04 -1.37
CA LEU A 375 -5.78 -0.79 -2.82
C LEU A 375 -5.16 0.58 -3.18
N GLY A 376 -4.92 1.45 -2.19
CA GLY A 376 -4.28 2.75 -2.33
C GLY A 376 -3.00 2.84 -1.51
N SER A 377 -2.53 4.04 -1.20
CA SER A 377 -1.27 4.19 -0.47
C SER A 377 -1.40 3.77 0.99
N ILE A 378 -0.40 3.03 1.49
CA ILE A 378 -0.34 2.62 2.90
C ILE A 378 -0.05 3.79 3.84
N PHE A 379 0.64 4.84 3.40
CA PHE A 379 1.12 5.92 4.29
C PHE A 379 -0.01 6.70 4.98
N PRO A 380 -1.03 7.21 4.27
CA PRO A 380 -2.20 7.82 4.92
C PRO A 380 -3.06 6.81 5.68
N THR A 381 -3.04 5.53 5.28
CA THR A 381 -3.72 4.47 6.03
C THR A 381 -3.09 4.29 7.41
N VAL A 382 -1.78 4.15 7.51
CA VAL A 382 -1.09 4.00 8.80
C VAL A 382 -1.13 5.27 9.63
N GLU A 383 -1.27 6.45 9.01
CA GLU A 383 -1.55 7.68 9.74
C GLU A 383 -2.91 7.61 10.45
N LEU A 384 -3.98 7.26 9.76
CA LEU A 384 -5.29 7.15 10.39
C LEU A 384 -5.33 6.00 11.43
N GLN A 385 -4.63 4.90 11.18
CA GLN A 385 -4.45 3.85 12.19
C GLN A 385 -3.77 4.41 13.45
N ALA A 386 -2.69 5.17 13.30
CA ALA A 386 -1.97 5.75 14.44
C ALA A 386 -2.79 6.82 15.17
N ARG A 387 -3.53 7.68 14.44
CA ARG A 387 -4.43 8.68 15.04
C ARG A 387 -5.54 8.02 15.86
N TRP A 388 -6.12 6.92 15.37
CA TRP A 388 -7.12 6.17 16.13
C TRP A 388 -6.49 5.49 17.36
N ALA A 389 -5.38 4.77 17.17
CA ALA A 389 -4.72 4.03 18.24
C ALA A 389 -4.29 4.91 19.42
N THR A 390 -3.66 6.05 19.14
CA THR A 390 -3.22 7.00 20.19
C THR A 390 -4.39 7.55 21.01
N ARG A 391 -5.54 7.81 20.38
CA ARG A 391 -6.75 8.26 21.07
C ARG A 391 -7.42 7.15 21.88
N VAL A 392 -7.38 5.91 21.40
CA VAL A 392 -7.79 4.73 22.18
C VAL A 392 -6.90 4.57 23.41
N PHE A 393 -5.58 4.70 23.28
CA PHE A 393 -4.66 4.61 24.41
C PHE A 393 -4.89 5.70 25.45
N LYS A 394 -5.30 6.90 25.04
CA LYS A 394 -5.69 7.99 25.96
C LYS A 394 -7.06 7.79 26.60
N GLY A 395 -7.88 6.86 26.11
CA GLY A 395 -9.27 6.69 26.54
C GLY A 395 -10.22 7.77 26.00
N LEU A 396 -9.79 8.55 25.00
CA LEU A 396 -10.68 9.48 24.28
C LEU A 396 -11.61 8.74 23.30
N CYS A 397 -11.25 7.50 23.00
CA CYS A 397 -11.93 6.62 22.09
C CYS A 397 -12.00 5.23 22.73
N SER A 398 -13.12 4.53 22.57
CA SER A 398 -13.35 3.21 23.14
C SER A 398 -13.57 2.17 22.05
N LEU A 399 -12.99 0.98 22.22
CA LEU A 399 -13.32 -0.17 21.40
C LEU A 399 -14.68 -0.76 21.85
N PRO A 400 -15.44 -1.40 20.94
CA PRO A 400 -16.63 -2.15 21.33
C PRO A 400 -16.24 -3.43 22.11
N SER A 401 -17.24 -4.20 22.54
CA SER A 401 -17.00 -5.47 23.24
C SER A 401 -16.24 -6.48 22.38
N GLU A 402 -15.56 -7.44 23.03
CA GLU A 402 -14.87 -8.54 22.34
C GLU A 402 -15.79 -9.27 21.36
N THR A 403 -17.02 -9.59 21.77
CA THR A 403 -18.02 -10.25 20.92
C THR A 403 -18.31 -9.45 19.64
N THR A 404 -18.47 -8.13 19.76
CA THR A 404 -18.70 -7.25 18.60
C THR A 404 -17.46 -7.15 17.71
N MET A 405 -16.27 -7.05 18.30
CA MET A 405 -15.01 -7.04 17.53
C MET A 405 -14.80 -8.35 16.77
N MET A 406 -15.07 -9.50 17.40
CA MET A 406 -14.96 -10.82 16.77
C MET A 406 -15.97 -11.00 15.63
N ALA A 407 -17.20 -10.48 15.78
CA ALA A 407 -18.18 -10.46 14.71
C ALA A 407 -17.72 -9.63 13.50
N ASP A 408 -17.18 -8.42 13.72
CA ASP A 408 -16.60 -7.59 12.64
C ASP A 408 -15.45 -8.32 11.93
N ILE A 409 -14.54 -8.95 12.69
CA ILE A 409 -13.40 -9.69 12.12
C ILE A 409 -13.88 -10.80 11.17
N VAL A 410 -14.92 -11.55 11.55
CA VAL A 410 -15.53 -12.59 10.71
C VAL A 410 -16.15 -11.97 9.46
N GLU A 411 -17.07 -11.02 9.64
CA GLU A 411 -17.83 -10.40 8.54
C GLU A 411 -16.90 -9.70 7.53
N ARG A 412 -15.90 -8.96 8.04
CA ARG A 412 -14.89 -8.29 7.22
C ARG A 412 -14.10 -9.30 6.40
N ASN A 413 -13.66 -10.41 7.00
CA ASN A 413 -12.92 -11.43 6.27
C ASN A 413 -13.79 -12.12 5.21
N GLU A 414 -15.05 -12.40 5.50
CA GLU A 414 -15.99 -12.97 4.51
C GLU A 414 -16.18 -12.03 3.32
N LYS A 415 -16.44 -10.74 3.58
CA LYS A 415 -16.51 -9.70 2.53
C LYS A 415 -15.22 -9.62 1.73
N ARG A 416 -14.07 -9.64 2.40
CA ARG A 416 -12.73 -9.65 1.78
C ARG A 416 -12.51 -10.88 0.90
N VAL A 417 -12.81 -12.09 1.37
CA VAL A 417 -12.74 -13.34 0.58
C VAL A 417 -13.60 -13.21 -0.67
N ASN A 418 -14.82 -12.70 -0.53
CA ASN A 418 -15.75 -12.55 -1.64
C ASN A 418 -15.32 -11.49 -2.66
N LEU A 419 -14.52 -10.50 -2.27
CA LEU A 419 -14.03 -9.43 -3.15
C LEU A 419 -12.67 -9.76 -3.79
N PHE A 420 -11.75 -10.32 -3.02
CA PHE A 420 -10.34 -10.47 -3.40
C PHE A 420 -9.90 -11.93 -3.58
N GLY A 421 -10.73 -12.88 -3.17
CA GLY A 421 -10.46 -14.32 -3.25
C GLY A 421 -9.76 -14.90 -2.02
N LYS A 422 -9.49 -16.21 -2.07
CA LYS A 422 -9.01 -17.02 -0.94
C LYS A 422 -7.49 -17.16 -0.83
N SER A 423 -6.71 -16.53 -1.71
CA SER A 423 -5.25 -16.72 -1.68
C SER A 423 -4.63 -15.98 -0.48
N GLN A 424 -3.58 -16.59 0.09
CA GLN A 424 -2.84 -16.04 1.22
C GLN A 424 -2.22 -14.67 0.93
N SER A 425 -1.92 -14.36 -0.33
CA SER A 425 -1.40 -13.03 -0.70
C SER A 425 -2.45 -11.91 -0.60
N GLN A 426 -3.73 -12.23 -0.36
CA GLN A 426 -4.80 -11.23 -0.20
C GLN A 426 -5.37 -11.18 1.23
N ILE A 427 -4.74 -11.82 2.23
CA ILE A 427 -5.26 -11.86 3.61
C ILE A 427 -5.45 -10.43 4.18
N LEU A 428 -4.59 -9.50 3.78
CA LEU A 428 -4.56 -8.13 4.28
C LEU A 428 -5.24 -7.11 3.34
N GLN A 429 -5.86 -7.58 2.24
CA GLN A 429 -6.39 -6.69 1.22
C GLN A 429 -7.64 -5.92 1.72
N THR A 430 -7.73 -4.63 1.43
CA THR A 430 -8.93 -3.83 1.73
C THR A 430 -9.17 -2.75 0.68
N ASN A 431 -10.44 -2.32 0.54
CA ASN A 431 -10.76 -1.11 -0.21
C ASN A 431 -10.19 0.13 0.51
N TYR A 432 -9.61 1.04 -0.26
CA TYR A 432 -8.85 2.17 0.27
C TYR A 432 -9.73 3.23 0.95
N VAL A 433 -10.62 3.88 0.19
CA VAL A 433 -11.44 4.99 0.69
C VAL A 433 -12.37 4.54 1.83
N ASP A 434 -12.96 3.35 1.70
CA ASP A 434 -13.90 2.81 2.69
C ASP A 434 -13.22 2.61 4.05
N TYR A 435 -12.00 2.06 4.07
CA TYR A 435 -11.23 1.84 5.30
C TYR A 435 -10.71 3.16 5.90
N LEU A 436 -10.26 4.10 5.07
CA LEU A 436 -9.85 5.43 5.56
C LEU A 436 -11.04 6.16 6.21
N ASP A 437 -12.21 6.11 5.58
CA ASP A 437 -13.43 6.69 6.13
C ASP A 437 -13.85 6.04 7.43
N GLU A 438 -13.74 4.71 7.51
CA GLU A 438 -14.03 3.95 8.73
C GLU A 438 -13.15 4.43 9.89
N LEU A 439 -11.83 4.52 9.71
CA LEU A 439 -10.93 5.01 10.76
C LEU A 439 -11.14 6.49 11.07
N ALA A 440 -11.47 7.30 10.07
CA ALA A 440 -11.74 8.72 10.27
C ALA A 440 -13.07 8.97 11.01
N LEU A 441 -14.08 8.11 10.84
CA LEU A 441 -15.34 8.17 11.59
C LEU A 441 -15.11 7.96 13.08
N GLU A 442 -14.30 6.97 13.41
CA GLU A 442 -13.95 6.61 14.78
C GLU A 442 -13.38 7.81 15.57
N ILE A 443 -12.54 8.64 14.92
CA ILE A 443 -12.01 9.88 15.52
C ILE A 443 -12.82 11.15 15.22
N GLY A 444 -13.93 11.06 14.50
CA GLY A 444 -14.71 12.24 14.07
C GLY A 444 -14.00 13.16 13.08
N ALA A 445 -13.05 12.64 12.30
CA ALA A 445 -12.28 13.39 11.29
C ALA A 445 -12.76 13.18 9.84
N LYS A 446 -13.80 12.37 9.62
CA LYS A 446 -14.45 12.25 8.30
C LYS A 446 -15.32 13.48 8.05
N PRO A 447 -15.08 14.26 6.97
CA PRO A 447 -15.96 15.38 6.62
C PRO A 447 -17.38 14.91 6.32
N ASP A 448 -18.38 15.63 6.81
CA ASP A 448 -19.76 15.48 6.35
C ASP A 448 -19.97 16.30 5.07
N PHE A 449 -20.16 15.59 3.96
CA PHE A 449 -20.23 16.22 2.63
C PHE A 449 -21.53 17.01 2.42
N VAL A 450 -22.63 16.61 3.08
CA VAL A 450 -23.91 17.31 2.93
C VAL A 450 -23.82 18.68 3.56
N SER A 451 -23.43 18.78 4.84
CA SER A 451 -23.25 20.08 5.48
C SER A 451 -22.14 20.90 4.83
N LEU A 452 -21.06 20.26 4.35
CA LEU A 452 -19.99 20.96 3.66
C LEU A 452 -20.44 21.56 2.32
N PHE A 453 -21.36 20.90 1.59
CA PHE A 453 -21.87 21.43 0.33
C PHE A 453 -22.57 22.78 0.51
N PHE A 454 -23.30 22.97 1.60
CA PHE A 454 -23.95 24.24 1.90
C PHE A 454 -23.01 25.31 2.45
N LYS A 455 -21.87 24.94 3.05
CA LYS A 455 -20.89 25.89 3.62
C LYS A 455 -19.79 26.27 2.64
N ASP A 456 -19.26 25.31 1.90
CA ASP A 456 -18.20 25.48 0.91
C ASP A 456 -18.42 24.52 -0.27
N PRO A 457 -19.33 24.87 -1.21
CA PRO A 457 -19.70 24.00 -2.32
C PRO A 457 -18.51 23.66 -3.22
N LYS A 458 -17.57 24.61 -3.38
CA LYS A 458 -16.36 24.40 -4.18
C LYS A 458 -15.50 23.29 -3.59
N LEU A 459 -15.29 23.31 -2.27
CA LEU A 459 -14.57 22.25 -1.60
C LEU A 459 -15.35 20.93 -1.65
N ALA A 460 -16.65 20.94 -1.33
CA ALA A 460 -17.48 19.74 -1.31
C ALA A 460 -17.46 18.97 -2.64
N VAL A 461 -17.65 19.66 -3.77
CA VAL A 461 -17.56 19.06 -5.11
C VAL A 461 -16.16 18.48 -5.35
N LYS A 462 -15.11 19.21 -4.95
CA LYS A 462 -13.72 18.76 -5.12
C LYS A 462 -13.39 17.52 -4.26
N LEU A 463 -13.95 17.41 -3.06
CA LEU A 463 -13.74 16.24 -2.20
C LEU A 463 -14.45 14.99 -2.74
N TYR A 464 -15.64 15.16 -3.30
CA TYR A 464 -16.47 14.04 -3.73
C TYR A 464 -16.09 13.51 -5.13
N PHE A 465 -15.97 14.40 -6.11
CA PHE A 465 -15.65 14.04 -7.49
C PHE A 465 -14.16 14.09 -7.80
N GLY A 466 -13.38 14.83 -7.02
CA GLY A 466 -11.94 14.88 -7.16
C GLY A 466 -11.21 13.73 -6.45
N PRO A 467 -9.88 13.71 -6.55
CA PRO A 467 -9.03 12.72 -5.87
C PRO A 467 -9.21 12.74 -4.35
N CYS A 468 -9.33 11.55 -3.75
CA CYS A 468 -9.45 11.35 -2.31
C CYS A 468 -8.07 11.41 -1.63
N ASN A 469 -7.52 12.62 -1.54
CA ASN A 469 -6.21 12.90 -0.95
C ASN A 469 -6.23 12.69 0.58
N SER A 470 -5.05 12.48 1.18
CA SER A 470 -4.91 12.35 2.63
C SER A 470 -5.34 13.62 3.39
N TYR A 471 -5.13 14.81 2.81
CA TYR A 471 -5.50 16.11 3.36
C TYR A 471 -6.95 16.21 3.83
N GLN A 472 -7.87 15.47 3.20
CA GLN A 472 -9.30 15.53 3.54
C GLN A 472 -9.58 15.19 5.01
N TYR A 473 -8.76 14.32 5.59
CA TYR A 473 -8.92 13.82 6.95
C TYR A 473 -8.34 14.76 8.03
N ARG A 474 -7.88 15.96 7.64
CA ARG A 474 -7.46 17.05 8.54
C ARG A 474 -8.33 18.31 8.39
N LEU A 475 -9.45 18.22 7.67
CA LEU A 475 -10.42 19.31 7.50
C LEU A 475 -11.31 19.50 8.74
N VAL A 476 -11.65 18.41 9.43
CA VAL A 476 -12.53 18.41 10.60
C VAL A 476 -11.98 17.46 11.67
N GLY A 477 -12.58 17.48 12.85
CA GLY A 477 -12.20 16.60 13.95
C GLY A 477 -10.90 17.02 14.65
N PRO A 478 -10.27 16.12 15.41
CA PRO A 478 -9.06 16.41 16.18
C PRO A 478 -7.82 16.53 15.28
N GLY A 479 -6.93 17.46 15.64
CA GLY A 479 -5.66 17.68 14.95
C GLY A 479 -5.81 18.24 13.54
N GLN A 480 -6.74 19.17 13.31
CA GLN A 480 -6.90 19.84 12.01
C GLN A 480 -5.62 20.52 11.55
N TRP A 481 -5.49 20.68 10.23
CA TRP A 481 -4.39 21.41 9.62
C TRP A 481 -4.94 22.56 8.77
N GLU A 482 -4.58 23.80 9.12
CA GLU A 482 -5.06 25.01 8.43
C GLU A 482 -4.77 24.97 6.91
N GLY A 483 -3.65 24.35 6.53
CA GLY A 483 -3.24 24.18 5.14
C GLY A 483 -4.07 23.16 4.35
N ALA A 484 -4.91 22.33 4.99
CA ALA A 484 -5.57 21.19 4.35
C ALA A 484 -6.45 21.61 3.16
N ARG A 485 -7.31 22.63 3.36
CA ARG A 485 -8.15 23.18 2.30
C ARG A 485 -7.31 23.71 1.13
N ASN A 486 -6.26 24.48 1.44
CA ASN A 486 -5.39 25.03 0.42
C ASN A 486 -4.66 23.92 -0.36
N ALA A 487 -4.14 22.91 0.34
CA ALA A 487 -3.45 21.77 -0.27
C ALA A 487 -4.37 21.04 -1.27
N ILE A 488 -5.63 20.79 -0.91
CA ILE A 488 -6.62 20.15 -1.78
C ILE A 488 -6.88 20.98 -3.04
N LEU A 489 -7.05 22.29 -2.89
CA LEU A 489 -7.38 23.16 -4.03
C LEU A 489 -6.19 23.41 -4.96
N THR A 490 -4.96 23.35 -4.44
CA THR A 490 -3.71 23.66 -5.18
C THR A 490 -2.92 22.44 -5.64
N GLN A 491 -3.34 21.21 -5.31
CA GLN A 491 -2.62 19.97 -5.66
C GLN A 491 -2.21 19.88 -7.15
N LYS A 492 -3.04 20.39 -8.07
CA LYS A 492 -2.74 20.39 -9.51
C LYS A 492 -1.46 21.15 -9.84
N GLN A 493 -1.17 22.23 -9.11
CA GLN A 493 0.07 23.00 -9.30
C GLN A 493 1.29 22.15 -8.92
N ARG A 494 1.26 21.50 -7.76
CA ARG A 494 2.35 20.63 -7.29
C ARG A 494 2.55 19.41 -8.18
N ILE A 495 1.49 18.86 -8.76
CA ILE A 495 1.56 17.72 -9.70
C ILE A 495 2.22 18.12 -11.03
N LEU A 496 1.87 19.29 -11.54
CA LEU A 496 2.39 19.78 -12.82
C LEU A 496 3.78 20.42 -12.68
N LYS A 497 4.16 20.91 -11.51
CA LYS A 497 5.45 21.56 -11.25
C LYS A 497 6.66 20.73 -11.73
N PRO A 498 6.80 19.43 -11.40
CA PRO A 498 7.93 18.61 -11.86
C PRO A 498 7.77 18.11 -13.32
N LEU A 499 6.59 18.23 -13.93
CA LEU A 499 6.31 17.72 -15.28
C LEU A 499 6.38 18.82 -16.35
N LYS A 500 5.76 19.97 -16.11
CA LYS A 500 5.69 21.11 -17.03
C LYS A 500 6.96 21.97 -16.90
N THR A 501 8.11 21.34 -17.11
CA THR A 501 9.44 21.96 -17.00
C THR A 501 9.82 22.80 -18.22
N ARG A 502 9.01 22.74 -19.29
CA ARG A 502 9.12 23.58 -20.48
C ARG A 502 7.83 24.37 -20.67
N THR A 503 7.95 25.69 -20.77
CA THR A 503 6.83 26.59 -21.10
C THR A 503 6.87 26.94 -22.58
N LEU A 504 5.74 26.79 -23.26
CA LEU A 504 5.52 27.35 -24.59
C LEU A 504 4.77 28.67 -24.41
N GLN A 505 5.17 29.72 -25.14
CA GLN A 505 4.33 30.92 -25.27
C GLN A 505 3.04 30.50 -25.98
N SER A 506 1.88 30.70 -25.36
CA SER A 506 0.62 30.46 -26.05
C SER A 506 0.49 31.51 -27.15
N SER A 507 0.46 31.08 -28.41
CA SER A 507 -0.26 31.86 -29.41
C SER A 507 -1.73 31.80 -29.00
N ASP A 508 -2.27 32.89 -28.48
CA ASP A 508 -3.65 33.01 -27.99
C ASP A 508 -4.69 32.97 -29.13
N SER A 509 -4.63 31.94 -29.98
CA SER A 509 -5.60 31.71 -31.04
C SER A 509 -5.80 30.21 -31.29
N ALA A 510 -7.02 29.74 -31.00
CA ALA A 510 -7.65 28.44 -31.32
C ALA A 510 -7.50 27.28 -30.30
N PRO A 511 -8.26 26.18 -30.41
CA PRO A 511 -9.71 25.99 -30.58
C PRO A 511 -10.37 25.33 -29.33
N VAL A 512 -9.60 25.02 -28.29
CA VAL A 512 -10.09 24.32 -27.08
C VAL A 512 -11.03 25.21 -26.26
N SER A 513 -10.81 26.53 -26.26
CA SER A 513 -11.75 27.52 -25.74
C SER A 513 -13.11 27.42 -26.43
N PHE A 514 -13.16 27.07 -27.72
CA PHE A 514 -14.40 26.97 -28.48
C PHE A 514 -15.20 25.72 -28.11
N LEU A 515 -14.56 24.56 -27.95
CA LEU A 515 -15.24 23.33 -27.51
C LEU A 515 -15.79 23.44 -26.08
N LEU A 516 -15.03 24.07 -25.17
CA LEU A 516 -15.50 24.36 -23.81
C LEU A 516 -16.65 25.36 -23.79
N LYS A 517 -16.61 26.37 -24.67
CA LYS A 517 -17.73 27.31 -24.87
C LYS A 517 -18.97 26.59 -25.44
N ILE A 518 -18.81 25.65 -26.37
CA ILE A 518 -19.92 24.84 -26.91
C ILE A 518 -20.52 23.93 -25.84
N LEU A 519 -19.70 23.21 -25.07
CA LEU A 519 -20.18 22.34 -23.99
C LEU A 519 -20.88 23.17 -22.90
N GLY A 520 -20.32 24.33 -22.55
CA GLY A 520 -20.96 25.28 -21.64
C GLY A 520 -22.29 25.80 -22.19
N LEU A 521 -22.34 26.16 -23.47
CA LEU A 521 -23.55 26.63 -24.14
C LEU A 521 -24.62 25.53 -24.20
N LEU A 522 -24.26 24.29 -24.55
CA LEU A 522 -25.18 23.15 -24.56
C LEU A 522 -25.75 22.86 -23.17
N ALA A 523 -24.92 22.92 -22.12
CA ALA A 523 -25.38 22.76 -20.75
C ALA A 523 -26.36 23.87 -20.33
N VAL A 524 -26.10 25.12 -20.72
CA VAL A 524 -26.99 26.27 -20.46
C VAL A 524 -28.29 26.13 -21.24
N VAL A 525 -28.24 25.77 -22.53
CA VAL A 525 -29.44 25.56 -23.37
C VAL A 525 -30.31 24.45 -22.80
N LEU A 526 -29.72 23.31 -22.39
CA LEU A 526 -30.46 22.24 -21.72
C LEU A 526 -31.10 22.71 -20.41
N ALA A 527 -30.38 23.48 -19.58
CA ALA A 527 -30.93 24.02 -18.34
C ALA A 527 -32.14 24.94 -18.58
N PHE A 528 -32.07 25.81 -19.60
CA PHE A 528 -33.22 26.65 -20.01
C PHE A 528 -34.38 25.82 -20.56
N PHE A 529 -34.11 24.77 -21.34
CA PHE A 529 -35.14 23.89 -21.89
C PHE A 529 -35.93 23.17 -20.79
N PHE A 530 -35.27 22.74 -19.72
CA PHE A 530 -35.92 22.14 -18.55
C PHE A 530 -36.65 23.14 -17.65
N GLN A 531 -36.26 24.42 -17.65
CA GLN A 531 -36.99 25.49 -16.94
C GLN A 531 -38.23 25.95 -17.69
N LEU A 532 -38.22 25.91 -19.03
CA LEU A 532 -39.35 26.30 -19.88
C LEU A 532 -40.54 25.31 -19.84
N GLN A 533 -40.34 24.09 -19.33
CA GLN A 533 -41.40 23.09 -19.13
C GLN A 533 -42.09 23.19 -17.77
N GLY A 534 -41.66 24.12 -16.90
CA GLY A 534 -42.24 24.35 -15.58
C GLY A 534 -43.06 25.64 -15.53
N PHE A 535 -44.15 25.71 -16.30
CA PHE A 535 -45.25 26.67 -16.11
C PHE A 535 -46.58 26.00 -16.42
#